data_AF-A0A0B1ST60-F1
#
_entry.id   AF-A0A0B1ST60-F1
#
_cell.length_a   1.000
_cell.length_b   1.000
_cell.length_c   1.000
_cell.angle_alpha   90.00
_cell.angle_beta   90.00
_cell.angle_gamma   90.00
#
_symmetry.space_group_name_H-M   'P 1'
#
loop_
_entity.id
_entity.type
_entity.pdbx_description
1 polymer ?
#
loop_
_entity_poly.entity_id
_entity_poly.type
_entity_poly.pdbx_seq_one_letter_code
_entity_poly.pdbx_strand_id
1 'polypeptide(L)'
;MLQLLLPGTNNFYYGDELGMKNLPNDSMVPPQRGAMQWDDTANSGFTSAANSKVPVNSDYNNINWAKQYSQEQSALKMFSKLSKLRTRDDALMSGQTLMGRLVDGGFTIVRFSQHENVTTGSVSSL
;
A
#
# COMPACT_ATOMS: atom_id res chain seq x y z
N MET A 1 3.44 0.03 -4.20
CA MET A 1 3.09 -1.39 -4.45
C MET A 1 4.28 -2.33 -4.27
N LEU A 2 5.43 -2.10 -4.92
CA LEU A 2 6.63 -2.97 -4.84
C LEU A 2 7.08 -3.30 -3.40
N GLN A 3 6.98 -2.34 -2.49
CA GLN A 3 7.37 -2.52 -1.09
C GLN A 3 6.68 -3.74 -0.43
N LEU A 4 5.42 -4.04 -0.79
CA LEU A 4 4.70 -5.22 -0.28
C LEU A 4 5.30 -6.57 -0.69
N LEU A 5 6.24 -6.60 -1.64
CA LEU A 5 6.92 -7.82 -2.11
C LEU A 5 8.35 -7.95 -1.58
N LEU A 6 8.91 -6.88 -1.01
CA LEU A 6 10.27 -6.86 -0.49
C LEU A 6 10.36 -7.53 0.89
N PRO A 7 11.52 -8.11 1.27
CA PRO A 7 11.75 -8.59 2.62
C PRO A 7 11.61 -7.47 3.67
N GLY A 8 11.15 -7.83 4.85
CA GLY A 8 11.17 -6.95 6.03
C GLY A 8 9.84 -6.25 6.33
N THR A 9 9.93 -5.22 7.17
CA THR A 9 8.76 -4.47 7.64
C THR A 9 8.40 -3.37 6.66
N ASN A 10 7.16 -3.38 6.19
CA ASN A 10 6.66 -2.33 5.31
C ASN A 10 6.15 -1.15 6.12
N ASN A 11 6.47 0.05 5.65
CA ASN A 11 5.98 1.30 6.23
C ASN A 11 5.36 2.12 5.10
N PHE A 12 4.08 2.45 5.24
CA PHE A 12 3.32 3.24 4.28
C PHE A 12 2.90 4.55 4.93
N TYR A 13 3.04 5.65 4.20
CA TYR A 13 2.50 6.92 4.65
C TYR A 13 1.00 6.98 4.35
N TYR A 14 0.25 7.75 5.14
CA TYR A 14 -1.19 7.88 4.91
C TYR A 14 -1.43 8.48 3.52
N GLY A 15 -2.35 7.89 2.76
CA GLY A 15 -2.65 8.32 1.40
C GLY A 15 -1.81 7.62 0.32
N ASP A 16 -0.73 6.91 0.66
CA ASP A 16 0.02 6.09 -0.30
C ASP A 16 -0.85 4.97 -0.89
N GLU A 17 -1.77 4.43 -0.10
CA GLU A 17 -2.71 3.40 -0.51
C GLU A 17 -3.77 3.90 -1.50
N LEU A 18 -4.09 5.20 -1.44
CA LEU A 18 -4.98 5.87 -2.39
C LEU A 18 -4.21 6.45 -3.58
N GLY A 19 -2.89 6.63 -3.47
CA GLY A 19 -2.09 7.35 -4.46
C GLY A 19 -2.33 8.87 -4.39
N MET A 20 -2.49 9.40 -3.17
CA MET A 20 -2.61 10.84 -2.95
C MET A 20 -1.39 11.57 -3.50
N LYS A 21 -1.64 12.72 -4.14
CA LYS A 21 -0.58 13.57 -4.69
C LYS A 21 -0.23 14.69 -3.71
N ASN A 22 1.02 15.11 -3.81
CA ASN A 22 1.49 16.29 -3.09
C ASN A 22 0.66 17.52 -3.48
N LEU A 23 0.45 18.39 -2.49
CA LEU A 23 -0.09 19.71 -2.69
C LEU A 23 0.89 20.58 -3.50
N PRO A 24 0.43 21.72 -4.06
CA PRO A 24 1.32 22.71 -4.66
C PRO A 24 2.40 23.17 -3.68
N ASN A 25 3.60 23.49 -4.18
CA ASN A 25 4.74 23.88 -3.34
C ASN A 25 4.51 25.15 -2.50
N ASP A 26 3.54 25.98 -2.88
CA ASP A 26 3.16 27.22 -2.20
C ASP A 26 2.07 27.01 -1.11
N SER A 27 1.93 25.77 -0.63
CA SER A 27 0.92 25.45 0.38
C SER A 27 1.36 25.85 1.79
N MET A 28 0.38 26.22 2.63
CA MET A 28 0.61 26.58 4.04
C MET A 28 1.21 25.45 4.88
N VAL A 29 1.04 24.19 4.43
CA VAL A 29 1.62 22.99 5.03
C VAL A 29 2.61 22.36 4.05
N PRO A 30 3.59 21.56 4.53
CA PRO A 30 4.46 20.79 3.64
C PRO A 30 3.64 20.03 2.58
N PRO A 31 4.09 19.97 1.32
CA PRO A 31 3.31 19.40 0.21
C PRO A 31 2.77 17.98 0.48
N GLN A 32 3.48 17.19 1.28
CA GLN A 32 3.13 15.82 1.65
C GLN A 32 2.11 15.73 2.79
N ARG A 33 1.87 16.82 3.53
CA ARG A 33 1.01 16.87 4.73
C ARG A 33 -0.37 17.46 4.44
N GLY A 34 -0.92 17.16 3.26
CA GLY A 34 -2.30 17.51 2.92
C GLY A 34 -3.31 16.69 3.71
N ALA A 35 -4.54 17.19 3.78
CA ALA A 35 -5.62 16.47 4.45
C ALA A 35 -5.94 15.15 3.71
N MET A 36 -6.30 14.12 4.48
CA MET A 36 -6.74 12.84 3.93
C MET A 36 -8.04 12.99 3.14
N GLN A 37 -8.11 12.33 1.98
CA GLN A 37 -9.25 12.43 1.05
C GLN A 37 -10.25 11.28 1.26
N TRP A 38 -11.31 11.52 2.02
CA TRP A 38 -12.31 10.49 2.37
C TRP A 38 -13.43 10.38 1.32
N ASP A 39 -14.00 11.50 0.91
CA ASP A 39 -15.14 11.57 0.00
C ASP A 39 -15.13 12.83 -0.89
N ASP A 40 -16.21 13.03 -1.67
CA ASP A 40 -16.41 14.18 -2.56
C ASP A 40 -17.01 15.41 -1.84
N THR A 41 -17.16 15.38 -0.50
CA THR A 41 -17.77 16.50 0.24
C THR A 41 -16.77 17.63 0.48
N ALA A 42 -17.24 18.74 1.06
CA ALA A 42 -16.37 19.86 1.43
C ALA A 42 -15.20 19.39 2.29
N ASN A 43 -13.99 19.87 1.98
CA ASN A 43 -12.73 19.41 2.58
C ASN A 43 -12.49 17.89 2.46
N SER A 44 -13.06 17.23 1.45
CA SER A 44 -12.98 15.78 1.21
C SER A 44 -13.36 14.93 2.43
N GLY A 45 -14.35 15.39 3.21
CA GLY A 45 -14.80 14.69 4.41
C GLY A 45 -13.81 14.73 5.59
N PHE A 46 -12.69 15.45 5.48
CA PHE A 46 -11.72 15.60 6.57
C PHE A 46 -12.24 16.47 7.71
N THR A 47 -12.96 17.54 7.38
CA THR A 47 -13.53 18.46 8.38
C THR A 47 -14.77 19.17 7.86
N SER A 48 -15.76 19.34 8.73
CA SER A 48 -16.94 20.17 8.46
C SER A 48 -16.70 21.67 8.74
N ALA A 49 -15.52 22.05 9.23
CA ALA A 49 -15.19 23.44 9.51
C ALA A 49 -15.01 24.24 8.20
N ALA A 50 -15.56 25.45 8.16
CA ALA A 50 -15.43 26.34 7.01
C ALA A 50 -13.97 26.77 6.74
N ASN A 51 -13.17 26.91 7.80
CA ASN A 51 -11.76 27.30 7.72
C ASN A 51 -10.86 26.14 8.18
N SER A 52 -10.53 25.23 7.27
CA SER A 52 -9.53 24.19 7.53
C SER A 52 -8.12 24.80 7.51
N LYS A 53 -7.32 24.53 8.55
CA LYS A 53 -5.89 24.88 8.58
C LYS A 53 -5.03 23.97 7.70
N VAL A 54 -5.59 22.84 7.26
CA VAL A 54 -4.90 21.88 6.39
C VAL A 54 -5.60 21.91 5.02
N PRO A 55 -4.90 22.34 3.96
CA PRO A 55 -5.45 22.33 2.62
C PRO A 55 -5.67 20.90 2.10
N VAL A 56 -6.68 20.76 1.25
CA VAL A 56 -7.00 19.52 0.53
C VAL A 56 -6.55 19.69 -0.92
N ASN A 57 -6.01 18.63 -1.52
CA ASN A 57 -5.63 18.68 -2.93
C ASN A 57 -6.87 18.75 -3.83
N SER A 58 -6.81 19.53 -4.90
CA SER A 58 -7.89 19.76 -5.88
C SER A 58 -8.41 18.48 -6.56
N ASP A 59 -7.63 17.41 -6.55
CA ASP A 59 -7.98 16.13 -7.15
C ASP A 59 -8.83 15.21 -6.27
N TYR A 60 -9.25 15.68 -5.08
CA TYR A 60 -10.05 14.89 -4.13
C TYR A 60 -11.36 14.36 -4.70
N ASN A 61 -11.93 15.02 -5.71
CA ASN A 61 -13.10 14.53 -6.43
C ASN A 61 -12.79 13.30 -7.29
N ASN A 62 -11.55 13.07 -7.70
CA ASN A 62 -11.17 11.92 -8.51
C ASN A 62 -10.47 10.84 -7.67
N ILE A 63 -9.64 11.27 -6.73
CA ILE A 63 -8.88 10.41 -5.82
C ILE A 63 -9.49 10.61 -4.43
N ASN A 64 -10.29 9.66 -3.98
CA ASN A 64 -10.76 9.59 -2.60
C ASN A 64 -11.07 8.15 -2.21
N TRP A 65 -11.17 7.94 -0.90
CA TRP A 65 -11.45 6.62 -0.34
C TRP A 65 -12.80 6.07 -0.82
N ALA A 66 -13.89 6.84 -0.77
CA ALA A 66 -15.24 6.37 -1.10
C ALA A 66 -15.35 5.88 -2.56
N LYS A 67 -14.75 6.60 -3.50
CA LYS A 67 -14.68 6.21 -4.92
C LYS A 67 -13.83 4.98 -5.12
N GLN A 68 -12.62 4.95 -4.57
CA GLN A 68 -11.75 3.78 -4.74
C GLN A 68 -12.28 2.53 -4.02
N TYR A 69 -13.08 2.71 -2.97
CA TYR A 69 -13.71 1.60 -2.28
C TYR A 69 -14.87 0.99 -3.08
N SER A 70 -15.63 1.81 -3.80
CA SER A 70 -16.75 1.36 -4.66
C SER A 70 -16.28 0.84 -6.01
N GLN A 71 -15.16 1.34 -6.54
CA GLN A 71 -14.55 0.84 -7.78
C GLN A 71 -14.01 -0.59 -7.61
N GLU A 72 -14.25 -1.44 -8.61
CA GLU A 72 -13.74 -2.82 -8.62
C GLU A 72 -12.21 -2.87 -8.80
N GLN A 73 -11.69 -1.97 -9.62
CA GLN A 73 -10.26 -1.81 -9.90
C GLN A 73 -9.80 -0.44 -9.42
N SER A 74 -9.09 -0.41 -8.29
CA SER A 74 -8.52 0.80 -7.72
C SER A 74 -7.20 0.50 -7.00
N ALA A 75 -6.41 1.55 -6.76
CA ALA A 75 -5.15 1.43 -6.01
C ALA A 75 -5.40 0.87 -4.60
N LEU A 76 -6.47 1.33 -3.94
CA LEU A 76 -6.88 0.82 -2.62
C LEU A 76 -7.17 -0.69 -2.63
N LYS A 77 -7.90 -1.19 -3.65
CA LYS A 77 -8.20 -2.62 -3.76
C LYS A 77 -6.94 -3.42 -4.07
N MET A 78 -6.04 -2.90 -4.91
CA MET A 78 -4.75 -3.52 -5.19
C MET A 78 -3.90 -3.62 -3.92
N PHE A 79 -3.81 -2.54 -3.15
CA PHE A 79 -3.14 -2.50 -1.85
C PHE A 79 -3.71 -3.52 -0.88
N SER A 80 -5.04 -3.56 -0.73
CA SER A 80 -5.72 -4.52 0.14
C SER A 80 -5.46 -5.96 -0.28
N LYS A 81 -5.51 -6.26 -1.59
CA LYS A 81 -5.24 -7.61 -2.11
C LYS A 81 -3.78 -8.03 -1.87
N LEU A 82 -2.81 -7.16 -2.13
CA LEU A 82 -1.39 -7.46 -1.91
C LEU A 82 -1.05 -7.58 -0.43
N SER A 83 -1.62 -6.73 0.42
CA SER A 83 -1.47 -6.84 1.87
C SER A 83 -1.96 -8.19 2.38
N LYS A 84 -3.17 -8.61 1.96
CA LYS A 84 -3.71 -9.94 2.27
C LYS A 84 -2.86 -11.08 1.71
N LEU A 85 -2.34 -10.93 0.49
CA LEU A 85 -1.49 -11.92 -0.14
C LEU A 85 -0.19 -12.12 0.65
N ARG A 86 0.46 -11.02 1.06
CA ARG A 86 1.67 -11.08 1.88
C ARG A 86 1.44 -11.78 3.22
N THR A 87 0.29 -11.57 3.86
CA THR A 87 -0.04 -12.23 5.13
C THR A 87 -0.33 -13.73 4.99
N ARG A 88 -0.79 -14.17 3.81
CA ARG A 88 -1.16 -15.57 3.57
C ARG A 88 -0.02 -16.42 3.03
N ASP A 89 0.99 -15.79 2.42
CA ASP A 89 2.06 -16.47 1.71
C ASP A 89 3.37 -16.36 2.49
N ASP A 90 3.89 -17.51 2.93
CA ASP A 90 5.13 -17.58 3.71
C ASP A 90 6.36 -17.09 2.92
N ALA A 91 6.39 -17.30 1.61
CA ALA A 91 7.49 -16.83 0.77
C ALA A 91 7.51 -15.28 0.72
N LEU A 92 6.35 -14.63 0.72
CA LEU A 92 6.25 -13.17 0.78
C LEU A 92 6.46 -12.61 2.19
N MET A 93 6.03 -13.33 3.23
CA MET A 93 6.16 -12.87 4.62
C MET A 93 7.60 -12.99 5.14
N SER A 94 8.19 -14.17 5.04
CA SER A 94 9.48 -14.51 5.66
C SER A 94 10.45 -15.25 4.72
N GLY A 95 10.03 -15.56 3.50
CA GLY A 95 10.87 -16.22 2.50
C GLY A 95 12.15 -15.46 2.12
N GLN A 96 13.04 -16.18 1.46
CA GLN A 96 14.29 -15.63 0.92
C GLN A 96 14.03 -14.85 -0.37
N THR A 97 14.94 -13.94 -0.70
CA THR A 97 14.86 -13.09 -1.91
C THR A 97 16.05 -13.32 -2.80
N LEU A 98 15.80 -13.53 -4.08
CA LEU A 98 16.81 -13.41 -5.13
C LEU A 98 16.45 -12.25 -6.04
N MET A 99 17.40 -11.33 -6.23
CA MET A 99 17.27 -10.27 -7.23
C MET A 99 17.97 -10.71 -8.51
N GLY A 100 17.23 -10.68 -9.61
CA GLY A 100 17.76 -10.92 -10.95
C GLY A 100 18.60 -9.75 -11.44
N ARG A 101 19.33 -9.98 -12.55
CA ARG A 101 20.08 -8.92 -13.23
C ARG A 101 19.13 -7.85 -13.76
N LEU A 102 19.52 -6.58 -13.62
CA LEU A 102 18.85 -5.47 -14.27
C LEU A 102 19.04 -5.58 -15.79
N VAL A 103 17.95 -5.72 -16.53
CA VAL A 103 17.94 -5.78 -18.00
C VAL A 103 16.99 -4.71 -18.49
N ASP A 104 17.49 -3.78 -19.31
CA ASP A 104 16.70 -2.72 -19.95
C ASP A 104 15.81 -1.90 -18.99
N GLY A 105 16.29 -1.63 -17.78
CA GLY A 105 15.56 -0.89 -16.75
C GLY A 105 14.50 -1.70 -15.99
N GLY A 106 14.30 -2.98 -16.34
CA GLY A 106 13.46 -3.93 -15.62
C GLY A 106 14.26 -4.69 -14.56
N PHE A 107 13.72 -4.77 -13.35
CA PHE A 107 14.27 -5.60 -12.27
C PHE A 107 13.34 -6.80 -12.01
N THR A 108 13.94 -7.95 -11.72
CA THR A 108 13.22 -9.18 -11.38
C THR A 108 13.51 -9.54 -9.94
N ILE A 109 12.47 -9.89 -9.18
CA ILE A 109 12.60 -10.35 -7.79
C ILE A 109 11.89 -11.69 -7.67
N VAL A 110 12.59 -12.67 -7.12
CA VAL A 110 12.05 -13.99 -6.81
C VAL A 110 12.00 -14.14 -5.29
N ARG A 111 10.82 -14.52 -4.78
CA ARG A 111 10.57 -14.83 -3.38
C ARG A 111 10.26 -16.32 -3.27
N PHE A 112 10.97 -17.04 -2.41
CA PHE A 112 10.74 -18.46 -2.22
C PHE A 112 10.90 -18.82 -0.73
N SER A 113 10.10 -19.77 -0.28
CA SER A 113 10.24 -20.38 1.04
C SER A 113 11.01 -21.69 0.89
N GLN A 114 12.11 -21.84 1.63
CA GLN A 114 12.76 -23.15 1.75
C GLN A 114 11.92 -23.96 2.73
N HIS A 115 11.07 -24.85 2.22
CA HIS A 115 10.57 -25.92 3.06
C HIS A 115 11.74 -26.87 3.27
N GLU A 116 12.36 -26.84 4.45
CA GLU A 116 13.20 -27.97 4.83
C GLU A 116 12.33 -29.23 4.74
N ASN A 117 12.87 -30.29 4.13
CA ASN A 117 12.24 -31.61 4.06
C ASN A 117 12.18 -32.25 5.47
N VAL A 118 11.50 -31.60 6.42
CA VAL A 118 11.17 -32.18 7.72
C VAL A 118 9.77 -32.76 7.58
N THR A 119 9.69 -34.08 7.48
CA THR A 119 8.45 -34.80 7.67
C THR A 119 7.94 -34.54 9.09
N THR A 120 7.00 -33.62 9.26
CA THR A 120 6.17 -33.53 10.46
C THR A 120 5.17 -34.69 10.45
N GLY A 121 5.66 -35.89 10.74
CA GLY A 121 4.84 -37.06 11.02
C GLY A 121 5.03 -37.44 12.49
N SER A 122 3.96 -37.39 13.28
CA SER A 122 3.96 -38.03 14.59
C SER A 122 4.05 -39.53 14.38
N VAL A 123 5.24 -40.11 14.56
CA VAL A 123 5.37 -41.57 14.66
C VAL A 123 4.73 -41.95 16.00
N SER A 124 3.50 -42.46 15.96
CA SER A 124 2.90 -43.12 17.11
C SER A 124 3.75 -44.37 17.42
N SER A 125 4.54 -44.29 18.49
CA SER A 125 5.15 -45.48 19.08
C SER A 125 4.05 -46.31 19.74
N LEU A 126 3.82 -47.51 19.22
CA LEU A 126 3.07 -48.58 19.88
C LEU A 126 3.80 -49.06 21.14
#